data_AF-A0A966YJ20-F1
#
_entry.id   AF-A0A966YJ20-F1
#
_cell.length_a   1.000
_cell.length_b   1.000
_cell.length_c   1.000
_cell.angle_alpha   90.00
_cell.angle_beta   90.00
_cell.angle_gamma   90.00
#
_symmetry.space_group_name_H-M   'P 1'
#
loop_
_entity.id
_entity.type
_entity.pdbx_description
1 polymer ?
#
loop_
_entity_poly.entity_id
_entity_poly.type
_entity_poly.pdbx_seq_one_letter_code
_entity_poly.pdbx_strand_id
1 'polypeptide(L)'
;MPVLLAEVAEARSNVIRETDAVQRAEETFAKGVITEQELIERKEALEGTQARLNRAEADLTLLQAGSWEYDRDIARAAIARAEAEVARIETELDRLTVRALVAGRVLQINVRPGEFVGTPPGQPLIILGNIDQLHVRVDIDEFDIPRFRN
;
A
#
# COMPACT_ATOMS: atom_id res chain seq x y z
N MET A 1 12.89 9.77 -16.14
CA MET A 1 12.08 9.64 -17.37
C MET A 1 12.40 10.64 -18.48
N PRO A 2 12.75 11.94 -18.26
CA PRO A 2 12.96 12.86 -19.38
C PRO A 2 14.19 12.53 -20.25
N VAL A 3 15.21 11.88 -19.67
CA VAL A 3 16.47 11.58 -20.36
C VAL A 3 16.30 10.54 -21.48
N LEU A 4 15.65 9.40 -21.21
CA LEU A 4 15.43 8.35 -22.24
C LEU A 4 14.41 8.77 -23.31
N LEU A 5 13.40 9.56 -22.93
CA LEU A 5 12.49 10.14 -23.91
C LEU A 5 13.20 11.14 -24.83
N ALA A 6 14.12 11.94 -24.28
CA ALA A 6 14.96 12.84 -25.07
C ALA A 6 15.92 12.05 -25.97
N GLU A 7 16.49 10.95 -25.49
CA GLU A 7 17.39 10.07 -26.25
C GLU A 7 16.67 9.39 -27.44
N VAL A 8 15.45 8.88 -27.23
CA VAL A 8 14.60 8.36 -28.32
C VAL A 8 14.25 9.47 -29.32
N ALA A 9 13.92 10.67 -28.84
CA ALA A 9 13.60 11.80 -29.72
C ALA A 9 14.80 12.26 -30.55
N GLU A 10 16.00 12.26 -29.96
CA GLU A 10 17.26 12.54 -30.65
C GLU A 10 17.56 11.47 -31.69
N ALA A 11 17.46 10.18 -31.32
CA ALA A 11 17.66 9.06 -32.24
C ALA A 11 16.67 9.08 -33.42
N ARG A 12 15.39 9.42 -33.18
CA ARG A 12 14.41 9.62 -34.25
C ARG A 12 14.79 10.76 -35.18
N SER A 13 15.24 11.88 -34.63
CA SER A 13 15.68 13.03 -35.42
C SER A 13 16.88 12.70 -36.30
N ASN A 14 17.78 11.85 -35.80
CA ASN A 14 18.93 11.34 -36.57
C ASN A 14 18.48 10.43 -37.73
N VAL A 15 17.54 9.50 -37.48
CA VAL A 15 16.97 8.65 -38.53
C VAL A 15 16.30 9.49 -39.62
N ILE A 16 15.49 10.49 -39.26
CA ILE A 16 14.83 11.38 -40.23
C ILE A 16 15.88 12.06 -41.12
N ARG A 17 16.93 12.62 -40.51
CA ARG A 17 18.00 13.31 -41.24
C ARG A 17 18.74 12.39 -42.21
N GLU A 18 19.04 11.16 -41.80
CA GLU A 18 19.69 10.16 -42.67
C GLU A 18 18.74 9.64 -43.75
N THR A 19 17.44 9.55 -43.46
CA THR A 19 16.42 9.18 -44.45
C THR A 19 16.35 10.23 -45.56
N ASP A 20 16.32 11.51 -45.20
CA ASP A 20 16.37 12.62 -46.15
C ASP A 20 17.69 12.67 -46.94
N ALA A 21 18.79 12.20 -46.34
CA ALA A 21 20.08 12.10 -47.02
C ALA A 21 20.12 10.94 -48.03
N VAL A 22 19.58 9.77 -47.67
CA VAL A 22 19.44 8.62 -48.58
C VAL A 22 18.52 8.96 -49.75
N GLN A 23 17.37 9.61 -49.49
CA GLN A 23 16.44 10.00 -50.55
C GLN A 23 17.09 10.95 -51.57
N ARG A 24 17.84 11.95 -51.09
CA ARG A 24 18.62 12.85 -51.97
C ARG A 24 19.73 12.11 -52.72
N ALA A 25 20.37 11.13 -52.08
CA ALA A 25 21.38 10.30 -52.73
C ALA A 25 20.76 9.46 -53.85
N GLU A 26 19.59 8.86 -53.65
CA GLU A 26 18.86 8.11 -54.68
C GLU A 26 18.50 8.98 -55.90
N GLU A 27 18.00 10.20 -55.67
CA GLU A 27 17.70 11.14 -56.76
C GLU A 27 18.95 11.56 -57.54
N THR A 28 20.07 11.70 -56.84
CA THR A 28 21.35 12.13 -57.42
C THR A 28 22.04 10.98 -58.16
N PHE A 29 21.88 9.75 -57.67
CA PHE A 29 22.29 8.52 -58.34
C PHE A 29 21.52 8.30 -59.64
N ALA A 30 20.19 8.51 -59.63
CA ALA A 30 19.36 8.44 -60.84
C ALA A 30 19.78 9.44 -61.93
N LYS A 31 20.39 10.57 -61.54
CA LYS A 31 20.96 11.58 -62.44
C LYS A 31 22.41 11.28 -62.87
N GLY A 32 23.00 10.17 -62.40
CA GLY A 32 24.36 9.73 -62.71
C GLY A 32 25.47 10.56 -62.05
N VAL A 33 25.15 11.31 -60.99
CA VAL A 33 26.10 12.24 -60.34
C VAL A 33 26.91 11.57 -59.23
N ILE A 34 26.41 10.48 -58.64
CA ILE A 34 27.12 9.67 -57.65
C ILE A 34 27.23 8.20 -58.07
N THR A 35 28.13 7.45 -57.43
CA THR A 35 28.35 6.03 -57.69
C THR A 35 27.40 5.14 -56.87
N GLU A 36 27.27 3.88 -57.26
CA GLU A 36 26.48 2.89 -56.53
C GLU A 36 27.04 2.61 -55.13
N GLN A 37 28.37 2.65 -55.00
CA GLN A 37 29.05 2.46 -53.73
C GLN A 37 28.69 3.56 -52.71
N GLU A 38 28.66 4.82 -53.14
CA GLU A 38 28.24 5.94 -52.28
C GLU A 38 26.77 5.78 -51.83
N LEU A 39 25.89 5.27 -52.70
CA LEU A 39 24.49 5.02 -52.34
C LEU A 39 24.37 3.90 -51.29
N ILE A 40 25.15 2.82 -51.43
CA ILE A 40 25.18 1.71 -50.47
C ILE A 40 25.66 2.21 -49.10
N GLU A 41 26.75 2.98 -49.05
CA GLU A 41 27.29 3.55 -47.81
C GLU A 41 26.24 4.42 -47.07
N ARG A 42 25.44 5.20 -47.81
CA ARG A 42 24.33 5.99 -47.22
C ARG A 42 23.22 5.11 -46.67
N LYS A 43 22.87 4.02 -47.35
CA LYS A 43 21.85 3.06 -46.89
C LYS A 43 22.30 2.32 -45.63
N GLU A 44 23.56 1.90 -45.58
CA GLU A 44 24.15 1.27 -44.39
C GLU A 44 24.21 2.24 -43.20
N ALA A 45 24.48 3.52 -43.45
CA ALA A 45 24.44 4.56 -42.41
C ALA A 45 23.01 4.76 -41.83
N LEU A 46 21.98 4.72 -42.69
CA LEU A 46 20.58 4.75 -42.25
C LEU A 46 20.23 3.50 -41.43
N GLU A 47 20.65 2.31 -41.87
CA GLU A 47 20.39 1.07 -41.13
C GLU A 47 21.06 1.10 -39.74
N GLY A 48 22.30 1.58 -39.65
CA GLY A 48 23.01 1.75 -38.38
C GLY A 48 22.39 2.80 -37.45
N THR A 49 21.73 3.83 -37.98
CA THR A 49 20.96 4.80 -37.16
C THR A 49 19.61 4.25 -36.74
N GLN A 50 18.93 3.48 -37.60
CA GLN A 50 17.68 2.80 -37.27
C GLN A 50 17.89 1.76 -36.16
N ALA A 51 18.97 0.99 -36.21
CA ALA A 51 19.32 0.04 -35.16
C ALA A 51 19.56 0.73 -33.80
N ARG A 52 20.12 1.95 -33.80
CA ARG A 52 20.29 2.77 -32.58
C ARG A 52 18.96 3.26 -32.03
N LEU A 53 18.03 3.70 -32.90
CA LEU A 53 16.68 4.07 -32.49
C LEU A 53 15.94 2.88 -31.84
N ASN A 54 15.97 1.71 -32.49
CA ASN A 54 15.31 0.51 -31.97
C ASN A 54 15.85 0.12 -30.59
N ARG A 55 17.16 0.28 -30.35
CA ARG A 55 17.77 0.04 -29.03
C ARG A 55 17.24 1.02 -27.98
N ALA A 56 17.25 2.32 -28.28
CA ALA A 56 16.77 3.34 -27.34
C ALA A 56 15.27 3.16 -26.99
N GLU A 57 14.45 2.76 -27.96
CA GLU A 57 13.03 2.44 -27.73
C GLU A 57 12.82 1.19 -26.88
N ALA A 58 13.65 0.16 -27.06
CA ALA A 58 13.64 -1.04 -26.23
C ALA A 58 14.04 -0.73 -24.78
N ASP A 59 15.06 0.09 -24.58
CA ASP A 59 15.52 0.50 -23.25
C ASP A 59 14.46 1.33 -22.51
N LEU A 60 13.78 2.24 -23.22
CA LEU A 60 12.64 2.99 -22.67
C LEU A 60 11.49 2.05 -22.26
N THR A 61 11.16 1.08 -23.12
CA THR A 61 10.07 0.12 -22.87
C THR A 61 10.37 -0.76 -21.67
N LEU A 62 11.60 -1.28 -21.57
CA LEU A 62 12.04 -2.10 -20.43
C LEU A 62 11.95 -1.33 -19.11
N LEU A 63 12.40 -0.08 -19.10
CA LEU A 63 12.34 0.75 -17.89
C LEU A 63 10.90 1.10 -17.52
N GLN A 64 10.06 1.45 -18.49
CA GLN A 64 8.65 1.73 -18.24
C GLN A 64 7.92 0.49 -17.71
N ALA A 65 8.12 -0.68 -18.31
CA ALA A 65 7.50 -1.92 -17.85
C ALA A 65 7.90 -2.25 -16.39
N GLY A 66 9.20 -2.20 -16.09
CA GLY A 66 9.72 -2.53 -14.75
C GLY A 66 9.35 -1.53 -13.66
N SER A 67 9.41 -0.22 -13.95
CA SER A 67 9.06 0.82 -12.97
C SER A 67 7.57 0.79 -12.65
N TRP A 68 6.71 0.67 -13.66
CA TRP A 68 5.27 0.80 -13.47
C TRP A 68 4.66 -0.37 -12.68
N GLU A 69 5.14 -1.59 -12.87
CA GLU A 69 4.67 -2.74 -12.08
C GLU A 69 5.11 -2.62 -10.61
N TYR A 70 6.39 -2.33 -10.39
CA TYR A 70 6.95 -2.19 -9.05
C TYR A 70 6.35 -1.00 -8.28
N ASP A 71 6.19 0.15 -8.93
CA ASP A 71 5.57 1.34 -8.34
C ASP A 71 4.10 1.08 -7.97
N ARG A 72 3.37 0.32 -8.80
CA ARG A 72 1.99 -0.08 -8.50
C ARG A 72 1.90 -1.06 -7.33
N ASP A 73 2.86 -1.95 -7.20
CA ASP A 73 2.91 -2.91 -6.10
C ASP A 73 3.27 -2.24 -4.77
N ILE A 74 4.22 -1.29 -4.79
CA ILE A 74 4.50 -0.43 -3.63
C ILE A 74 3.25 0.35 -3.22
N ALA A 75 2.57 0.97 -4.19
CA ALA A 75 1.35 1.73 -3.90
C ALA A 75 0.25 0.82 -3.30
N ARG A 76 0.07 -0.39 -3.84
CA ARG A 76 -0.85 -1.40 -3.27
C ARG A 76 -0.47 -1.80 -1.86
N ALA A 77 0.82 -2.04 -1.58
CA ALA A 77 1.29 -2.37 -0.24
C ALA A 77 1.09 -1.21 0.75
N ALA A 78 1.27 0.03 0.30
CA ALA A 78 1.00 1.22 1.12
C ALA A 78 -0.50 1.35 1.47
N ILE A 79 -1.38 1.07 0.50
CA ILE A 79 -2.83 1.04 0.74
C ILE A 79 -3.18 -0.06 1.76
N ALA A 80 -2.71 -1.29 1.54
CA ALA A 80 -2.99 -2.41 2.45
C ALA A 80 -2.51 -2.13 3.88
N ARG A 81 -1.35 -1.47 4.04
CA ARG A 81 -0.85 -1.04 5.35
C ARG A 81 -1.77 0.01 5.99
N ALA A 82 -2.22 0.99 5.21
CA ALA A 82 -3.12 2.04 5.70
C ALA A 82 -4.47 1.45 6.13
N GLU A 83 -5.03 0.53 5.35
CA GLU A 83 -6.26 -0.19 5.71
C GLU A 83 -6.12 -1.00 7.00
N ALA A 84 -5.00 -1.71 7.16
CA ALA A 84 -4.72 -2.45 8.39
C ALA A 84 -4.61 -1.53 9.61
N GLU A 85 -4.03 -0.34 9.45
CA GLU A 85 -3.93 0.65 10.51
C GLU A 85 -5.30 1.23 10.88
N VAL A 86 -6.16 1.49 9.89
CA VAL A 86 -7.55 1.90 10.11
C VAL A 86 -8.29 0.81 10.91
N ALA A 87 -8.21 -0.45 10.48
CA ALA A 87 -8.87 -1.57 11.19
C ALA A 87 -8.36 -1.72 12.64
N ARG A 88 -7.05 -1.49 12.87
CA ARG A 88 -6.46 -1.48 14.22
C ARG A 88 -7.06 -0.37 15.08
N ILE A 89 -7.13 0.85 14.55
CA ILE A 89 -7.68 2.01 15.25
C ILE A 89 -9.17 1.82 15.54
N GLU A 90 -9.94 1.28 14.59
CA GLU A 90 -11.36 0.95 14.80
C GLU A 90 -11.54 -0.06 15.93
N THR A 91 -10.68 -1.10 15.99
CA THR A 91 -10.69 -2.08 17.07
C THR A 91 -10.33 -1.43 18.41
N GLU A 92 -9.35 -0.53 18.44
CA GLU A 92 -9.00 0.21 19.64
C GLU A 92 -10.15 1.12 20.11
N LEU A 93 -10.85 1.77 19.18
CA LEU A 93 -12.00 2.61 19.47
C LEU A 93 -13.17 1.81 20.05
N ASP A 94 -13.48 0.63 19.49
CA ASP A 94 -14.53 -0.25 20.04
C ASP A 94 -14.16 -0.74 21.44
N ARG A 95 -12.88 -1.04 21.69
CA ARG A 95 -12.38 -1.43 23.02
C ARG A 95 -12.51 -0.33 24.08
N LEU A 96 -12.63 0.94 23.70
CA LEU A 96 -12.93 2.02 24.65
C LEU A 96 -14.37 1.94 25.19
N THR A 97 -15.24 1.16 24.54
CA THR A 97 -16.60 0.90 25.02
C THR A 97 -16.68 -0.45 25.71
N VAL A 98 -16.74 -0.46 27.04
CA VAL A 98 -16.90 -1.69 27.82
C VAL A 98 -18.35 -2.17 27.74
N ARG A 99 -18.56 -3.37 27.20
CA ARG A 99 -19.87 -4.04 27.11
C ARG A 99 -19.94 -5.23 28.07
N ALA A 100 -21.14 -5.54 28.57
CA ALA A 100 -21.34 -6.74 29.38
C ALA A 100 -21.27 -7.99 28.48
N LEU A 101 -20.41 -8.95 28.85
CA LEU A 101 -20.28 -10.24 28.15
C LEU A 101 -21.45 -11.20 28.44
N VAL A 102 -22.14 -11.00 29.56
CA VAL A 102 -23.25 -11.83 30.02
C VAL A 102 -24.36 -10.95 30.61
N ALA A 103 -25.58 -11.48 30.64
CA ALA A 103 -26.67 -10.85 31.37
C ALA A 103 -26.37 -10.85 32.87
N GLY A 104 -26.63 -9.72 33.54
CA GLY A 104 -26.40 -9.56 34.96
C GLY A 104 -26.83 -8.19 35.46
N ARG A 105 -26.81 -8.00 36.78
CA ARG A 105 -27.09 -6.73 37.46
C ARG A 105 -25.77 -6.06 37.79
N VAL A 106 -25.65 -4.76 37.50
CA VAL A 106 -24.52 -3.95 37.97
C VAL A 106 -24.65 -3.78 39.49
N LEU A 107 -23.71 -4.35 40.24
CA LEU A 107 -23.67 -4.30 41.70
C LEU A 107 -22.92 -3.08 42.21
N GLN A 108 -21.82 -2.71 41.54
CA GLN A 108 -20.95 -1.62 41.95
C GLN A 108 -20.26 -0.98 40.75
N ILE A 109 -20.09 0.34 40.78
CA ILE A 109 -19.34 1.13 39.81
C ILE A 109 -18.26 1.89 40.58
N ASN A 110 -17.00 1.60 40.29
CA ASN A 110 -15.81 2.11 40.97
C ASN A 110 -15.07 3.19 40.18
N VAL A 111 -15.72 3.78 39.18
CA VAL A 111 -15.14 4.79 38.29
C VAL A 111 -16.06 6.01 38.22
N ARG A 112 -15.47 7.21 38.13
CA ARG A 112 -16.19 8.46 37.94
C ARG A 112 -15.87 9.10 36.58
N PRO A 113 -16.80 9.87 36.00
CA PRO A 113 -16.51 10.62 34.77
C PRO A 113 -15.31 11.55 34.93
N GLY A 114 -14.38 11.51 33.97
CA GLY A 114 -13.14 12.31 33.99
C GLY A 114 -11.98 11.69 34.78
N GLU A 115 -12.20 10.54 35.42
CA GLU A 115 -11.14 9.80 36.09
C GLU A 115 -10.27 9.03 35.09
N PHE A 116 -8.95 9.12 35.23
CA PHE A 116 -8.03 8.29 34.45
C PHE A 116 -8.03 6.88 35.01
N VAL A 117 -8.39 5.92 34.17
CA VAL A 117 -8.44 4.52 34.54
C VAL A 117 -7.30 3.78 33.83
N GLY A 118 -6.32 3.34 34.62
CA GLY A 118 -5.37 2.34 34.15
C GLY A 118 -5.97 0.93 34.24
N THR A 119 -5.23 -0.08 33.76
CA THR A 119 -5.53 -1.50 34.00
C THR A 119 -4.66 -2.09 35.13
N PRO A 120 -4.62 -1.52 36.36
CA PRO A 120 -3.87 -2.15 37.43
C PRO A 120 -4.57 -3.46 37.86
N PRO A 121 -3.81 -4.55 38.04
CA PRO A 121 -4.39 -5.81 38.50
C PRO A 121 -5.02 -5.62 39.89
N GLY A 122 -6.26 -6.08 40.05
CA GLY A 122 -6.94 -6.20 41.35
C GLY A 122 -8.04 -5.18 41.66
N GLN A 123 -8.22 -4.13 40.87
CA GLN A 123 -9.34 -3.18 41.06
C GLN A 123 -10.35 -3.25 39.90
N PRO A 124 -11.51 -3.91 40.08
CA PRO A 124 -12.54 -3.94 39.07
C PRO A 124 -13.23 -2.57 38.97
N LEU A 125 -13.41 -2.07 37.75
CA LEU A 125 -14.13 -0.82 37.47
C LEU A 125 -15.63 -0.97 37.68
N ILE A 126 -16.16 -2.13 37.32
CA ILE A 126 -17.57 -2.47 37.43
C ILE A 126 -17.65 -3.90 37.96
N ILE A 127 -18.51 -4.11 38.96
CA ILE A 127 -18.84 -5.44 39.46
C ILE A 127 -20.23 -5.79 38.91
N LEU A 128 -20.28 -6.84 38.10
CA LEU A 128 -21.52 -7.41 37.56
C LEU A 128 -21.80 -8.73 38.28
N GLY A 129 -23.04 -8.95 38.71
CA GLY A 129 -23.44 -10.21 39.37
C GLY A 129 -24.82 -10.67 38.97
N ASN A 130 -25.06 -11.98 39.07
CA ASN A 130 -26.39 -12.56 38.97
C ASN A 130 -27.09 -12.48 40.33
N ILE A 131 -28.35 -12.06 40.34
CA ILE A 131 -29.21 -11.96 41.52
C ILE A 131 -30.33 -13.01 41.56
N ASP A 132 -30.35 -13.95 40.61
CA ASP A 132 -31.35 -15.03 40.54
C ASP A 132 -31.25 -16.00 41.73
N GLN A 133 -30.05 -16.22 42.26
CA GLN A 133 -29.81 -17.06 43.44
C GLN A 133 -28.95 -16.29 44.45
N LEU A 134 -29.54 -15.93 45.58
CA LEU A 134 -28.89 -15.19 46.66
C LEU A 134 -28.53 -16.14 47.80
N HIS A 135 -27.31 -16.02 48.30
CA HIS A 135 -26.85 -16.74 49.49
C HIS A 135 -26.85 -15.77 50.67
N VAL A 136 -27.52 -16.14 51.76
CA VAL A 136 -27.52 -15.38 53.01
C VAL A 136 -26.52 -16.04 53.97
N ARG A 137 -25.56 -15.26 54.47
CA ARG A 137 -24.71 -15.65 55.60
C ARG A 137 -25.26 -14.96 56.84
N VAL A 138 -25.56 -15.75 57.87
CA VAL A 138 -25.97 -15.25 59.19
C VAL A 138 -24.90 -15.65 60.19
N ASP A 139 -24.33 -14.67 60.86
CA ASP A 139 -23.45 -14.91 62.00
C ASP A 139 -24.33 -14.98 63.26
N ILE A 140 -24.32 -16.13 63.92
CA ILE A 140 -25.12 -16.39 65.12
C ILE A 140 -24.15 -16.46 66.29
N ASP A 141 -24.43 -15.69 67.34
CA ASP A 141 -23.68 -15.74 68.58
C ASP A 141 -23.82 -17.13 69.21
N GLU A 142 -22.74 -17.64 69.80
CA GLU A 142 -22.70 -18.94 70.47
C GLU A 142 -23.82 -19.11 71.52
N PHE A 143 -24.21 -18.03 72.19
CA PHE A 143 -25.29 -18.04 73.18
C PHE A 143 -26.70 -18.17 72.55
N ASP A 144 -26.86 -17.78 71.29
CA ASP A 144 -28.15 -17.79 70.57
C ASP A 144 -28.34 -19.01 69.66
N ILE A 145 -27.29 -19.84 69.46
CA ILE A 145 -27.36 -21.09 68.68
C ILE A 145 -28.57 -21.97 69.07
N PRO A 146 -28.89 -22.19 70.37
CA PRO A 146 -30.02 -23.05 70.74
C PRO A 146 -31.40 -22.55 70.30
N ARG A 147 -31.50 -21.25 69.93
CA ARG A 147 -32.75 -20.61 69.49
C ARG A 147 -32.92 -20.63 67.97
N PHE A 148 -31.86 -20.92 67.22
CA PHE A 148 -31.92 -21.02 65.77
C PHE A 148 -32.54 -22.36 65.35
N ARG A 149 -33.55 -22.32 64.47
CA ARG A 149 -34.16 -23.49 63.84
C ARG A 149 -34.11 -23.29 62.32
N ASN A 150 -33.50 -24.25 61.63
CA ASN A 150 -33.47 -24.35 60.16
C ASN A 150 -34.87 -24.58 59.58
#